data_AF-A0A354ERZ8-F1
#
_entry.id   AF-A0A354ERZ8-F1
#
_cell.length_a   1.000
_cell.length_b   1.000
_cell.length_c   1.000
_cell.angle_alpha   90.00
_cell.angle_beta   90.00
_cell.angle_gamma   90.00
#
_symmetry.space_group_name_H-M   'P 1'
#
loop_
_entity.id
_entity.type
_entity.pdbx_description
1 polymer ?
#
loop_
_entity_poly.entity_id
_entity_poly.type
_entity_poly.pdbx_seq_one_letter_code
_entity_poly.pdbx_strand_id
1 'polypeptide(L)' 'QAVQVLAGRQAAGRTEILRGLTGSERVASANAFLLKAEMAKGEAEHGH' A
#
# COMPACT_ATOMS: atom_id res chain seq x y z
N GLN A 1 7.39 -4.75 3.17
CA GLN A 1 6.57 -5.42 2.14
C GLN A 1 5.21 -4.73 2.01
N ALA A 2 4.68 -4.64 0.79
CA ALA A 2 3.37 -4.05 0.53
C ALA A 2 2.24 -5.08 0.72
N VAL A 3 1.08 -4.63 1.19
CA VAL A 3 -0.11 -5.47 1.35
C VAL A 3 -1.07 -5.19 0.21
N GLN A 4 -1.49 -6.25 -0.50
CA GLN A 4 -2.50 -6.14 -1.55
C GLN A 4 -3.89 -6.07 -0.93
N VAL A 5 -4.75 -5.21 -1.48
CA VAL A 5 -6.10 -4.96 -0.96
C VAL A 5 -7.13 -5.02 -2.07
N LEU A 6 -8.36 -5.39 -1.74
CA LEU A 6 -9.50 -5.26 -2.64
C LEU A 6 -10.16 -3.91 -2.40
N ALA A 7 -10.06 -3.01 -3.39
CA ALA A 7 -10.75 -1.73 -3.36
C ALA A 7 -12.23 -1.88 -3.75
N GLY A 8 -13.10 -1.13 -3.06
CA GLY A 8 -14.52 -1.00 -3.33
C GLY A 8 -14.85 0.36 -3.95
N ARG A 9 -15.89 1.01 -3.42
CA ARG A 9 -16.34 2.32 -3.92
C ARG A 9 -15.26 3.39 -3.76
N GLN A 10 -15.15 4.28 -4.76
CA GLN A 10 -14.28 5.45 -4.72
C GLN A 10 -15.12 6.71 -4.98
N ALA A 11 -15.18 7.61 -4.01
CA ALA A 11 -15.94 8.85 -4.09
C ALA A 11 -15.46 9.88 -3.07
N ALA A 12 -15.61 11.17 -3.38
CA ALA A 12 -15.30 12.29 -2.48
C ALA A 12 -13.89 12.23 -1.85
N GLY A 13 -12.88 11.81 -2.64
CA GLY A 13 -11.50 11.68 -2.17
C GLY A 13 -11.26 10.50 -1.22
N ARG A 14 -12.23 9.59 -1.06
CA ARG A 14 -12.14 8.38 -0.23
C ARG A 14 -12.24 7.12 -1.09
N THR A 15 -11.45 6.12 -0.73
CA THR A 15 -11.47 4.77 -1.29
C THR A 15 -11.85 3.78 -0.20
N GLU A 16 -12.85 2.95 -0.45
CA GLU A 16 -13.25 1.85 0.42
C GLU A 16 -12.32 0.65 0.24
N ILE A 17 -11.94 -0.01 1.34
CA ILE A 17 -11.19 -1.26 1.34
C ILE A 17 -12.10 -2.39 1.82
N LEU A 18 -12.37 -3.36 0.95
CA LEU A 18 -13.28 -4.47 1.23
C LEU A 18 -12.54 -5.66 1.87
N ARG A 19 -11.27 -5.88 1.52
CA ARG A 19 -10.43 -6.99 2.00
C ARG A 19 -8.96 -6.60 2.00
N GLY A 20 -8.17 -7.27 2.85
CA GLY A 20 -6.71 -7.15 2.90
C GLY A 20 -6.16 -6.31 4.05
N LEU A 21 -7.03 -5.64 4.82
CA LEU A 21 -6.68 -4.91 6.04
C LEU A 21 -7.71 -5.22 7.14
N THR A 22 -7.30 -5.12 8.39
CA THR A 22 -8.16 -5.28 9.58
C THR A 22 -8.66 -3.96 10.15
N GLY A 23 -8.12 -2.84 9.67
CA GLY A 23 -8.47 -1.48 10.10
C GLY A 23 -7.58 -0.94 11.23
N SER A 24 -6.67 -1.76 11.75
CA SER A 24 -5.69 -1.36 12.78
C SER A 24 -4.33 -0.94 12.19
N GLU A 25 -4.15 -1.18 10.88
CA GLU A 25 -2.90 -0.92 10.19
C GLU A 25 -2.63 0.58 10.03
N ARG A 26 -1.36 0.96 10.17
CA ARG A 26 -0.91 2.29 9.77
C ARG A 26 -0.65 2.29 8.26
N VAL A 27 -1.32 3.19 7.55
CA VAL A 27 -1.21 3.29 6.10
C VAL A 27 -0.33 4.48 5.73
N ALA A 28 0.70 4.24 4.91
CA ALA A 28 1.51 5.32 4.34
C ALA A 28 0.68 6.08 3.29
N SER A 29 0.45 7.37 3.52
CA SER A 29 -0.32 8.25 2.63
C SER A 29 0.58 9.27 1.95
N ALA A 30 1.21 10.15 2.72
CA ALA A 30 2.15 11.13 2.21
C ALA A 30 3.40 10.44 1.63
N ASN A 31 3.84 10.89 0.46
CA ASN A 31 5.04 10.39 -0.23
C ASN A 31 5.06 8.86 -0.48
N ALA A 32 3.90 8.20 -0.50
CA ALA A 32 3.79 6.75 -0.66
C ALA A 32 4.36 6.24 -2.00
N PHE A 33 4.42 7.09 -3.03
CA PHE A 33 5.07 6.77 -4.30
C PHE A 33 6.57 6.51 -4.13
N LEU A 34 7.28 7.41 -3.46
CA LEU A 34 8.71 7.26 -3.19
C LEU A 34 8.97 6.07 -2.28
N LEU A 35 8.16 5.90 -1.23
CA LEU A 35 8.27 4.76 -0.32
C LEU A 35 8.15 3.42 -1.09
N LYS A 36 7.18 3.31 -2.00
CA LYS A 36 7.00 2.10 -2.80
C LYS A 36 8.20 1.84 -3.73
N ALA A 37 8.79 2.88 -4.31
CA ALA A 37 9.96 2.74 -5.19
C ALA A 37 11.18 2.19 -4.44
N GLU A 38 11.48 2.74 -3.26
CA GLU A 38 12.59 2.25 -2.43
C GLU A 38 12.35 0.81 -1.95
N MET A 39 11.10 0.45 -1.66
CA MET A 39 10.74 -0.94 -1.31
C MET A 39 11.02 -1.91 -2.47
N ALA A 40 10.63 -1.57 -3.69
CA ALA A 40 10.88 -2.41 -4.87
C ALA A 40 12.39 -2.56 -5.15
N LYS A 41 13.16 -1.49 -4.92
CA LYS A 41 14.63 -1.53 -5.03
C LYS A 41 15.24 -2.48 -3.99
N GLY A 42 14.86 -2.33 -2.72
CA GLY A 42 15.38 -3.20 -1.65
C GLY A 42 14.96 -4.67 -1.82
N GLU A 43 13.77 -4.94 -2.37
CA GLU A 43 13.33 -6.31 -2.71
C GLU A 43 14.20 -6.94 -3.82
N ALA A 44 14.67 -6.15 -4.79
CA ALA A 44 15.58 -6.62 -5.83
C ALA A 44 17.00 -6.89 -5.32
N GLU A 45 17.46 -6.15 -4.31
CA GLU A 45 18.81 -6.29 -3.74
C GLU A 45 18.97 -7.51 -2.81
N HIS A 46 17.87 -8.03 -2.24
CA HIS A 46 17.88 -9.24 -1.39
C HIS A 46 17.68 -10.56 -2.16
N GLY A 47 17.65 -10.51 -3.50
CA GLY A 47 17.35 -11.66 -4.37
C GLY A 47 18.56 -12.43 -4.93
N HIS A 48 19.77 -12.27 -4.37
CA HIS A 48 21.02 -12.84 -4.89
C HIS A 48 21.80 -13.63 -3.83
#